data_AF-A0A923C938-F1
#
_entry.id   AF-A0A923C938-F1
#
_cell.length_a   1.000
_cell.length_b   1.000
_cell.length_c   1.000
_cell.angle_alpha   90.00
_cell.angle_beta   90.00
_cell.angle_gamma   90.00
#
_symmetry.space_group_name_H-M   'P 1'
#
loop_
_entity.id
_entity.type
_entity.pdbx_description
1 polymer ?
#
loop_
_entity_poly.entity_id
_entity_poly.type
_entity_poly.pdbx_seq_one_letter_code
_entity_poly.pdbx_strand_id
1 'polypeptide(L)'
;MLVTSPLLSQCLKEALQQSPDLIGRCLDDAVTSLKALAGQGREVVVHDASSKVWWDLLQNKADWCHAYAHLLREAFTAGQHGSQGPDKALHLHASRHELALEDEQAVNEWLDAARLLQELQTLVEQDLAALDARLSSLSGQGTVHVENTPLRPSVFVGVLRDLMASVEPSPGTRTVWLRHISPTLGHELRRLYQHLALMLQRATQDQVSYRVRLVEAPQPAPPPRRDLLGDESGLEGRGGAFSIAAKPARLVLPTMPALARAKSEVSQAILLAFLHHGGVPFARALTDD
;
A
#
# COMPACT_ATOMS: atom_id res chain seq x y z
N MET A 1 14.17 7.16 3.90
CA MET A 1 13.04 6.39 4.49
C MET A 1 11.78 6.91 3.84
N LEU A 2 11.21 6.18 2.87
CA LEU A 2 9.95 6.58 2.25
C LEU A 2 8.85 6.36 3.29
N VAL A 3 8.14 7.43 3.66
CA VAL A 3 6.98 7.34 4.54
C VAL A 3 5.90 6.60 3.76
N THR A 4 5.76 5.30 4.02
CA THR A 4 4.73 4.47 3.39
C THR A 4 3.36 5.01 3.83
N SER A 5 2.53 5.42 2.86
CA SER A 5 1.16 5.89 3.15
C SER A 5 0.39 4.83 3.95
N PRO A 6 -0.40 5.20 4.98
CA PRO A 6 -1.14 4.22 5.79
C PRO A 6 -2.10 3.36 4.93
N LEU A 7 -2.65 3.93 3.85
CA LEU A 7 -3.51 3.19 2.92
C LEU A 7 -2.73 2.14 2.11
N LEU A 8 -1.48 2.44 1.72
CA LEU A 8 -0.62 1.47 1.04
C LEU A 8 -0.28 0.30 1.98
N SER A 9 -0.01 0.59 3.26
CA SER A 9 0.23 -0.46 4.25
C SER A 9 -1.00 -1.35 4.46
N GLN A 10 -2.20 -0.78 4.41
CA GLN A 10 -3.46 -1.52 4.48
C GLN A 10 -3.66 -2.40 3.24
N CYS A 11 -3.39 -1.90 2.03
CA CYS A 11 -3.43 -2.72 0.81
C CYS A 11 -2.47 -3.90 0.87
N LEU A 12 -1.24 -3.68 1.34
CA LEU A 12 -0.25 -4.76 1.46
C LEU A 12 -0.70 -5.80 2.48
N LYS A 13 -1.25 -5.36 3.62
CA LYS A 13 -1.79 -6.26 4.63
C LYS A 13 -2.94 -7.10 4.08
N GLU A 14 -3.87 -6.48 3.36
CA GLU A 14 -5.00 -7.18 2.73
C GLU A 14 -4.50 -8.20 1.68
N ALA A 15 -3.53 -7.81 0.85
CA ALA A 15 -2.92 -8.73 -0.12
C ALA A 15 -2.27 -9.96 0.55
N LEU A 16 -1.57 -9.75 1.68
CA LEU A 16 -1.00 -10.85 2.46
C LEU A 16 -2.07 -11.73 3.10
N GLN A 17 -3.18 -11.15 3.56
CA GLN A 17 -4.30 -11.90 4.14
C GLN A 17 -5.01 -12.78 3.11
N GLN A 18 -5.13 -12.32 1.85
CA GLN A 18 -5.76 -13.10 0.78
C GLN A 18 -4.82 -14.07 0.08
N SER A 19 -3.51 -13.90 0.22
CA SER A 19 -2.49 -14.74 -0.42
C SER A 19 -2.60 -16.26 -0.17
N PRO A 20 -2.87 -16.78 1.05
CA PRO A 20 -2.99 -18.23 1.26
C PRO A 20 -4.20 -18.84 0.54
N ASP A 21 -5.34 -18.13 0.54
CA ASP A 21 -6.54 -18.59 -0.15
C ASP A 21 -6.38 -18.52 -1.67
N LEU A 22 -5.71 -17.47 -2.15
CA LEU A 22 -5.35 -17.30 -3.56
C LEU A 22 -4.51 -18.48 -4.05
N ILE A 23 -3.38 -18.75 -3.39
CA ILE A 23 -2.49 -19.84 -3.83
C ILE A 23 -3.15 -21.20 -3.63
N GLY A 24 -3.97 -21.37 -2.58
CA GLY A 24 -4.74 -22.58 -2.34
C GLY A 24 -5.65 -22.93 -3.51
N ARG A 25 -6.40 -21.95 -4.05
CA ARG A 25 -7.23 -22.13 -5.26
C ARG A 25 -6.40 -22.48 -6.49
N CYS A 26 -5.27 -21.82 -6.69
CA CYS A 26 -4.37 -22.13 -7.80
C CYS A 26 -3.83 -23.56 -7.74
N LEU A 27 -3.46 -24.02 -6.54
CA LEU A 27 -2.96 -25.39 -6.32
C LEU A 27 -4.07 -26.42 -6.54
N ASP A 28 -5.31 -26.16 -6.08
CA ASP A 28 -6.45 -27.05 -6.31
C ASP A 28 -6.77 -27.22 -7.80
N ASP A 29 -6.80 -26.12 -8.54
CA ASP A 29 -7.02 -26.14 -9.98
C ASP A 29 -5.89 -26.87 -10.71
N ALA A 30 -4.64 -26.63 -10.32
CA ALA A 30 -3.49 -27.30 -10.90
C ALA A 30 -3.49 -28.81 -10.63
N VAL A 31 -3.79 -29.24 -9.39
CA VAL A 31 -3.94 -30.66 -9.05
C VAL A 31 -5.08 -31.30 -9.86
N THR A 32 -6.20 -30.61 -10.01
CA THR A 32 -7.35 -31.10 -10.81
C THR A 32 -6.99 -31.25 -12.28
N SER A 33 -6.30 -30.26 -12.84
CA SER A 33 -5.82 -30.26 -14.23
C SER A 33 -4.82 -31.39 -14.49
N LEU A 34 -3.84 -31.57 -13.59
CA LEU A 34 -2.84 -32.63 -13.70
C LEU A 34 -3.45 -34.03 -13.54
N LYS A 35 -4.41 -34.22 -12.62
CA LYS A 35 -5.17 -35.48 -12.48
C LYS A 35 -5.93 -35.82 -13.75
N ALA A 36 -6.58 -34.83 -14.37
CA ALA A 36 -7.30 -35.04 -15.62
C ALA A 36 -6.36 -35.46 -16.77
N LEU A 37 -5.16 -34.88 -16.83
CA LEU A 37 -4.14 -35.24 -17.82
C LEU A 37 -3.56 -36.64 -17.57
N ALA A 38 -3.27 -36.99 -16.31
CA ALA A 38 -2.82 -38.33 -15.94
C ALA A 38 -3.83 -39.42 -16.33
N GLY A 39 -5.13 -39.16 -16.13
CA GLY A 39 -6.21 -40.09 -16.52
C GLY A 39 -6.36 -40.32 -18.03
N GLN A 40 -5.75 -39.49 -18.87
CA GLN A 40 -5.73 -39.65 -20.33
C GLN A 40 -4.52 -40.48 -20.83
N GLY A 41 -3.50 -40.66 -19.99
CA GLY A 41 -2.31 -41.45 -20.32
C GLY A 41 -2.63 -42.95 -20.41
N ARG A 42 -2.42 -43.55 -21.58
CA ARG A 42 -2.67 -44.99 -21.80
C ARG A 42 -1.50 -45.89 -21.43
N GLU A 43 -0.31 -45.32 -21.27
CA GLU A 43 0.92 -46.06 -20.94
C GLU A 43 1.20 -46.01 -19.43
N VAL A 44 1.37 -47.17 -18.81
CA VAL A 44 1.47 -47.33 -17.34
C VAL A 44 2.63 -46.54 -16.75
N VAL A 45 3.79 -46.47 -17.42
CA VAL A 45 4.97 -45.73 -16.95
C VAL A 45 4.73 -44.21 -16.99
N VAL A 46 4.11 -43.71 -18.06
CA VAL A 46 3.75 -42.29 -18.20
C VAL A 46 2.67 -41.90 -17.20
N HIS A 47 1.73 -42.80 -16.93
CA HIS A 47 0.68 -42.61 -15.93
C HIS A 47 1.25 -42.51 -14.51
N ASP A 48 2.19 -43.38 -14.14
CA ASP A 48 2.82 -43.37 -12.80
C ASP A 48 3.65 -42.10 -12.56
N ALA A 49 4.48 -41.73 -13.54
CA ALA A 49 5.24 -40.48 -13.49
C ALA A 49 4.33 -39.25 -13.38
N SER A 50 3.26 -39.20 -14.19
CA SER A 50 2.27 -38.11 -14.15
C SER A 50 1.47 -38.10 -12.84
N SER A 51 1.27 -39.27 -12.24
CA SER A 51 0.58 -39.39 -10.96
C SER A 51 1.39 -38.85 -9.80
N LYS A 52 2.70 -39.12 -9.81
CA LYS A 52 3.64 -38.58 -8.83
C LYS A 52 3.63 -37.05 -8.83
N VAL A 53 3.66 -36.41 -10.00
CA VAL A 53 3.71 -34.94 -10.14
C VAL A 53 2.53 -34.25 -9.44
N TRP A 54 1.29 -34.72 -9.58
CA TRP A 54 0.15 -34.09 -8.90
C TRP A 54 0.07 -34.49 -7.43
N TRP A 55 0.53 -35.69 -7.07
CA TRP A 55 0.51 -36.16 -5.69
C TRP A 55 1.48 -35.37 -4.83
N ASP A 56 2.69 -35.12 -5.33
CA ASP A 56 3.70 -34.29 -4.66
C ASP A 56 3.18 -32.85 -4.43
N LEU A 57 2.48 -32.27 -5.40
CA LEU A 57 1.84 -30.95 -5.25
C LEU A 57 0.72 -30.96 -4.18
N LEU A 58 -0.07 -32.04 -4.13
CA LEU A 58 -1.16 -32.19 -3.17
C LEU A 58 -0.66 -32.34 -1.73
N GLN A 59 0.39 -33.14 -1.52
CA GLN A 59 0.98 -33.36 -0.19
C GLN A 59 1.53 -32.08 0.42
N ASN A 60 2.17 -31.25 -0.41
CA ASN A 60 2.80 -30.01 0.06
C ASN A 60 1.85 -28.80 0.12
N LYS A 61 0.59 -28.95 -0.31
CA LYS A 61 -0.36 -27.83 -0.46
C LYS A 61 -0.52 -26.99 0.81
N ALA A 62 -0.74 -27.63 1.96
CA ALA A 62 -1.02 -26.94 3.21
C ALA A 62 0.17 -26.08 3.64
N ASP A 63 1.37 -26.66 3.59
CA ASP A 63 2.62 -25.97 3.92
C ASP A 63 2.90 -24.82 2.94
N TRP A 64 2.62 -25.03 1.64
CA TRP A 64 2.80 -24.00 0.63
C TRP A 64 1.89 -22.80 0.84
N CYS A 65 0.63 -23.00 1.25
CA CYS A 65 -0.28 -21.90 1.52
C CYS A 65 0.26 -20.98 2.64
N HIS A 66 0.83 -21.57 3.70
CA HIS A 66 1.42 -20.81 4.80
C HIS A 66 2.77 -20.19 4.43
N ALA A 67 3.65 -20.96 3.79
CA ALA A 67 4.98 -20.51 3.39
C ALA A 67 4.92 -19.39 2.35
N TYR A 68 4.00 -19.47 1.39
CA TYR A 68 3.82 -18.47 0.35
C TYR A 68 3.50 -17.09 0.93
N ALA A 69 2.54 -17.01 1.87
CA ALA A 69 2.18 -15.75 2.52
C ALA A 69 3.34 -15.15 3.33
N HIS A 70 4.18 -16.01 3.94
CA HIS A 70 5.36 -15.59 4.67
C HIS A 70 6.43 -14.99 3.73
N LEU A 71 6.80 -15.73 2.68
CA LEU A 71 7.80 -15.28 1.70
C LEU A 71 7.34 -14.03 0.95
N LEU A 72 6.05 -13.91 0.66
CA LEU A 72 5.47 -12.71 0.03
C LEU A 72 5.61 -11.48 0.93
N ARG A 73 5.45 -11.64 2.24
CA ARG A 73 5.68 -10.55 3.21
C ARG A 73 7.13 -10.08 3.18
N GLU A 74 8.07 -11.02 3.21
CA GLU A 74 9.51 -10.70 3.12
C GLU A 74 9.82 -9.95 1.83
N ALA A 75 9.32 -10.42 0.70
CA ALA A 75 9.49 -9.77 -0.59
C ALA A 75 8.89 -8.35 -0.62
N PHE A 76 7.70 -8.14 -0.03
CA PHE A 76 7.09 -6.81 0.08
C PHE A 76 7.90 -5.87 0.98
N THR A 77 8.50 -6.38 2.05
CA THR A 77 9.38 -5.56 2.90
C THR A 77 10.68 -5.20 2.19
N ALA A 78 11.30 -6.15 1.48
CA ALA A 78 12.52 -5.92 0.72
C ALA A 78 12.34 -4.86 -0.39
N GLY A 79 11.21 -4.91 -1.11
CA GLY A 79 10.85 -3.92 -2.13
C GLY A 79 10.61 -2.51 -1.57
N GLN A 80 10.07 -2.38 -0.35
CA GLN A 80 9.88 -1.08 0.31
C GLN A 80 11.19 -0.40 0.71
N HIS A 81 12.22 -1.19 1.04
CA HIS A 81 13.53 -0.67 1.45
C HIS A 81 14.43 -0.28 0.26
N GLY A 82 13.95 -0.39 -0.99
CA GLY A 82 14.71 -0.01 -2.19
C GLY A 82 15.97 -0.86 -2.42
N SER A 83 16.10 -1.97 -1.69
CA SER A 83 17.28 -2.84 -1.77
C SER A 83 17.27 -3.68 -3.04
N GLN A 84 16.09 -3.95 -3.62
CA GLN A 84 15.92 -4.76 -4.82
C GLN A 84 14.67 -4.26 -5.57
N GLY A 85 14.84 -3.79 -6.81
CA GLY A 85 13.71 -3.53 -7.70
C GLY A 85 13.04 -4.84 -8.15
N PRO A 86 11.78 -4.82 -8.59
CA PRO A 86 11.03 -6.01 -9.00
C PRO A 86 11.64 -6.74 -10.20
N ASP A 87 12.25 -6.02 -11.15
CA ASP A 87 13.03 -6.63 -12.24
C ASP A 87 14.32 -7.25 -11.72
N LYS A 88 14.90 -6.63 -10.69
CA LYS A 88 16.06 -7.17 -9.96
C LYS A 88 15.69 -8.40 -9.14
N ALA A 89 14.45 -8.59 -8.67
CA ALA A 89 14.06 -9.85 -8.04
C ALA A 89 14.17 -10.99 -9.06
N LEU A 90 13.50 -10.87 -10.21
CA LEU A 90 13.61 -11.86 -11.29
C LEU A 90 15.05 -12.02 -11.81
N HIS A 91 15.79 -10.90 -11.97
CA HIS A 91 17.19 -10.89 -12.39
C HIS A 91 18.17 -11.40 -11.32
N LEU A 92 17.93 -11.23 -10.02
CA LEU A 92 18.78 -11.78 -8.96
C LEU A 92 18.62 -13.30 -8.87
N HIS A 93 17.43 -13.83 -9.18
CA HIS A 93 17.26 -15.28 -9.35
C HIS A 93 17.94 -15.79 -10.63
N ALA A 94 18.03 -14.97 -11.69
CA ALA A 94 18.82 -15.26 -12.89
C ALA A 94 20.34 -15.23 -12.59
N SER A 95 20.84 -14.19 -11.91
CA SER A 95 22.27 -14.03 -11.59
C SER A 95 22.78 -14.94 -10.46
N ARG A 96 21.90 -15.56 -9.66
CA ARG A 96 22.30 -16.62 -8.71
C ARG A 96 22.67 -17.92 -9.43
N HIS A 97 22.19 -18.12 -10.65
CA HIS A 97 22.47 -19.31 -11.47
C HIS A 97 23.52 -19.10 -12.55
N GLU A 98 24.04 -17.88 -12.72
CA GLU A 98 25.13 -17.64 -13.65
C GLU A 98 26.48 -17.89 -12.96
N LEU A 99 27.30 -18.72 -13.64
CA LEU A 99 28.70 -19.06 -13.40
C LEU A 99 29.02 -20.42 -12.76
N ALA A 100 28.19 -21.45 -12.94
CA ALA A 100 28.65 -22.83 -12.82
C ALA A 100 27.98 -23.76 -13.87
N LEU A 101 28.68 -24.01 -14.98
CA LEU A 101 28.49 -25.12 -15.95
C LEU A 101 27.03 -25.53 -16.18
N GLU A 102 26.38 -24.82 -17.10
CA GLU A 102 24.94 -24.73 -17.30
C GLU A 102 24.25 -26.05 -17.65
N ASP A 103 23.30 -26.46 -16.80
CA ASP A 103 22.27 -27.46 -17.10
C ASP A 103 21.24 -26.84 -18.06
N GLU A 104 21.15 -27.38 -19.29
CA GLU A 104 20.19 -26.98 -20.32
C GLU A 104 18.73 -26.98 -19.80
N GLN A 105 18.42 -27.84 -18.83
CA GLN A 105 17.09 -27.92 -18.23
C GLN A 105 16.75 -26.71 -17.35
N ALA A 106 17.73 -26.16 -16.63
CA ALA A 106 17.55 -24.98 -15.79
C ALA A 106 17.30 -23.72 -16.64
N VAL A 107 18.00 -23.60 -17.78
CA VAL A 107 17.80 -22.50 -18.74
C VAL A 107 16.39 -22.57 -19.35
N ASN A 108 15.96 -23.76 -19.76
CA ASN A 108 14.63 -23.96 -20.32
C ASN A 108 13.51 -23.64 -19.30
N GLU A 109 13.67 -24.07 -18.04
CA GLU A 109 12.72 -23.69 -16.97
C GLU A 109 12.64 -22.17 -16.80
N TRP A 110 13.79 -21.47 -16.82
CA TRP A 110 13.81 -20.02 -16.72
C TRP A 110 13.09 -19.35 -17.89
N LEU A 111 13.33 -19.81 -19.12
CA LEU A 111 12.69 -19.25 -20.31
C LEU A 111 11.18 -19.46 -20.28
N ASP A 112 10.73 -20.65 -19.88
CA ASP A 112 9.31 -20.95 -19.71
C ASP A 112 8.68 -20.07 -18.63
N ALA A 113 9.37 -19.88 -17.49
CA ALA A 113 8.90 -18.99 -16.44
C ALA A 113 8.83 -17.52 -16.89
N ALA A 114 9.80 -17.05 -17.68
CA ALA A 114 9.80 -15.69 -18.24
C ALA A 114 8.64 -15.48 -19.22
N ARG A 115 8.37 -16.46 -20.08
CA ARG A 115 7.23 -16.43 -21.00
C ARG A 115 5.90 -16.37 -20.24
N LEU A 116 5.73 -17.23 -19.24
CA LEU A 116 4.52 -17.23 -18.40
C LEU A 116 4.33 -15.91 -17.65
N LEU A 117 5.42 -15.31 -17.15
CA LEU A 117 5.35 -14.00 -16.51
C LEU A 117 4.91 -12.91 -17.49
N GLN A 118 5.42 -12.92 -18.73
CA GLN A 118 5.03 -11.96 -19.75
C GLN A 118 3.53 -12.08 -20.08
N GLU A 119 3.01 -13.30 -20.23
CA GLU A 119 1.58 -13.55 -20.42
C GLU A 119 0.74 -13.05 -19.24
N LEU A 120 1.19 -13.33 -18.01
CA LEU A 120 0.53 -12.86 -16.78
C LEU A 120 0.52 -11.34 -16.67
N GLN A 121 1.63 -10.67 -17.02
CA GLN A 121 1.74 -9.23 -17.00
C GLN A 121 0.71 -8.59 -17.93
N THR A 122 0.60 -9.06 -19.18
CA THR A 122 -0.40 -8.58 -20.13
C THR A 122 -1.83 -8.84 -19.64
N LEU A 123 -2.06 -9.98 -18.98
CA LEU A 123 -3.38 -10.33 -18.45
C LEU A 123 -3.82 -9.37 -17.33
N VAL A 124 -2.94 -8.99 -16.42
CA VAL A 124 -3.28 -8.17 -15.24
C VAL A 124 -2.98 -6.67 -15.40
N GLU A 125 -2.41 -6.27 -16.54
CA GLU A 125 -1.93 -4.91 -16.81
C GLU A 125 -3.01 -3.85 -16.55
N GLN A 126 -4.22 -4.06 -17.06
CA GLN A 126 -5.33 -3.11 -16.92
C GLN A 126 -5.74 -2.91 -15.46
N ASP A 127 -5.88 -4.00 -14.71
CA ASP A 127 -6.30 -3.97 -13.30
C ASP A 127 -5.21 -3.35 -12.42
N LEU A 128 -3.95 -3.66 -12.72
CA LEU A 128 -2.79 -3.10 -12.02
C LEU A 128 -2.65 -1.60 -12.30
N ALA A 129 -2.82 -1.16 -13.54
CA ALA A 129 -2.80 0.25 -13.90
C ALA A 129 -3.93 1.04 -13.20
N ALA A 130 -5.14 0.46 -13.10
CA ALA A 130 -6.25 1.06 -12.37
C ALA A 130 -5.95 1.20 -10.87
N LEU A 131 -5.30 0.20 -10.27
CA LEU A 131 -4.84 0.25 -8.89
C LEU A 131 -3.75 1.32 -8.69
N ASP A 132 -2.75 1.35 -9.55
CA ASP A 132 -1.62 2.31 -9.50
C ASP A 132 -2.11 3.76 -9.67
N ALA A 133 -3.08 4.01 -10.56
CA ALA A 133 -3.69 5.33 -10.73
C ALA A 133 -4.43 5.80 -9.46
N ARG A 134 -5.11 4.89 -8.75
CA ARG A 134 -5.79 5.20 -7.48
C ARG A 134 -4.80 5.47 -6.36
N LEU A 135 -3.76 4.66 -6.25
CA LEU A 135 -2.67 4.89 -5.29
C LEU A 135 -1.96 6.23 -5.54
N SER A 136 -1.79 6.61 -6.80
CA SER A 136 -1.19 7.89 -7.20
C SER A 136 -2.09 9.08 -6.91
N SER A 137 -3.40 8.93 -7.13
CA SER A 137 -4.39 9.96 -6.76
C SER A 137 -4.42 10.20 -5.24
N LEU A 138 -4.13 9.16 -4.46
CA LEU A 138 -4.14 9.17 -3.00
C LEU A 138 -2.90 9.79 -2.37
N SER A 139 -1.72 9.60 -2.96
CA SER A 139 -0.46 10.09 -2.41
C SER A 139 -0.27 11.61 -2.62
N GLY A 140 -1.08 12.26 -3.48
CA GLY A 140 -0.99 13.69 -3.79
C GLY A 140 0.33 14.12 -4.43
N GLN A 141 1.23 13.18 -4.69
CA GLN A 141 2.52 13.37 -5.30
C GLN A 141 2.43 12.84 -6.72
N GLY A 142 2.65 13.70 -7.71
CA GLY A 142 2.63 13.35 -9.14
C GLY A 142 3.72 12.37 -9.59
N THR A 143 4.39 11.67 -8.67
CA THR A 143 5.48 10.71 -8.92
C THR A 143 5.47 9.60 -7.87
N VAL A 144 4.40 8.79 -7.84
CA VAL A 144 4.52 7.43 -7.27
C VAL A 144 5.55 6.70 -8.12
N HIS A 145 6.68 6.34 -7.51
CA HIS A 145 7.74 5.62 -8.20
C HIS A 145 7.24 4.19 -8.51
N VAL A 146 6.70 4.05 -9.71
CA VAL A 146 6.29 2.82 -10.40
C VAL A 146 7.35 1.71 -10.26
N GLU A 147 8.61 2.10 -10.12
CA GLU A 147 9.78 1.21 -10.05
C GLU A 147 9.86 0.37 -8.77
N ASN A 148 9.16 0.72 -7.67
CA ASN A 148 9.24 0.00 -6.38
C ASN A 148 7.87 -0.42 -5.84
N THR A 149 6.88 -0.71 -6.69
CA THR A 149 5.57 -1.19 -6.23
C THR A 149 5.67 -2.65 -5.79
N PRO A 150 5.53 -2.99 -4.50
CA PRO A 150 5.65 -4.38 -4.02
C PRO A 150 4.56 -5.32 -4.58
N LEU A 151 3.46 -4.77 -5.11
CA LEU A 151 2.33 -5.52 -5.68
C LEU A 151 2.54 -5.93 -7.15
N ARG A 152 3.79 -5.99 -7.64
CA ARG A 152 4.06 -6.38 -9.03
C ARG A 152 3.87 -7.89 -9.23
N PRO A 153 3.33 -8.35 -10.37
CA PRO A 153 3.17 -9.77 -10.66
C PRO A 153 4.47 -10.58 -10.58
N SER A 154 5.61 -9.95 -10.91
CA SER A 154 6.94 -10.58 -10.82
C SER A 154 7.29 -11.02 -9.40
N VAL A 155 6.85 -10.29 -8.38
CA VAL A 155 7.09 -10.63 -6.97
C VAL A 155 6.31 -11.89 -6.59
N PHE A 156 5.03 -11.97 -6.96
CA PHE A 156 4.19 -13.14 -6.70
C PHE A 156 4.71 -14.40 -7.38
N VAL A 157 5.15 -14.27 -8.64
CA VAL A 157 5.72 -15.38 -9.42
C VAL A 157 7.10 -15.78 -8.89
N GLY A 158 7.95 -14.80 -8.52
CA GLY A 158 9.27 -15.07 -7.94
C GLY A 158 9.19 -15.89 -6.65
N VAL A 159 8.32 -15.45 -5.72
CA VAL A 159 8.07 -16.17 -4.47
C VAL A 159 7.55 -17.60 -4.71
N LEU A 160 6.67 -17.78 -5.69
CA LEU A 160 6.16 -19.11 -6.05
C LEU A 160 7.28 -20.01 -6.57
N ARG A 161 8.17 -19.49 -7.42
CA ARG A 161 9.30 -20.24 -7.96
C ARG A 161 10.29 -20.65 -6.89
N ASP A 162 10.61 -19.75 -5.96
CA ASP A 162 11.49 -20.07 -4.82
C ASP A 162 10.88 -21.17 -3.95
N LEU A 163 9.58 -21.11 -3.70
CA LEU A 163 8.85 -22.14 -2.96
C LEU A 163 8.92 -23.50 -3.68
N MET A 164 8.69 -23.53 -4.99
CA MET A 164 8.82 -24.74 -5.81
C MET A 164 10.24 -25.32 -5.77
N ALA A 165 11.26 -24.46 -5.91
CA ALA A 165 12.67 -24.86 -5.88
C ALA A 165 13.10 -25.43 -4.52
N SER A 166 12.45 -25.02 -3.43
CA SER A 166 12.74 -25.54 -2.08
C SER A 166 12.26 -26.97 -1.85
N VAL A 167 11.26 -27.43 -2.62
CA VAL A 167 10.62 -28.74 -2.43
C VAL A 167 11.00 -29.73 -3.52
N GLU A 168 11.02 -29.28 -4.78
CA GLU A 168 11.26 -30.14 -5.92
C GLU A 168 12.60 -29.84 -6.57
N PRO A 169 13.55 -30.79 -6.59
CA PRO A 169 14.85 -30.59 -7.23
C PRO A 169 14.77 -30.60 -8.76
N SER A 170 13.80 -31.29 -9.37
CA SER A 170 13.69 -31.42 -10.82
C SER A 170 13.14 -30.14 -11.51
N PRO A 171 13.91 -29.50 -12.42
CA PRO A 171 13.44 -28.33 -13.18
C PRO A 171 12.27 -28.64 -14.11
N GLY A 172 12.20 -29.89 -14.62
CA GLY A 172 11.10 -30.34 -15.47
C GLY A 172 9.77 -30.39 -14.73
N THR A 173 9.77 -30.93 -13.49
CA THR A 173 8.56 -31.01 -12.66
C THR A 173 8.07 -29.62 -12.26
N ARG A 174 8.98 -28.71 -11.89
CA ARG A 174 8.64 -27.31 -11.56
C ARG A 174 8.02 -26.58 -12.74
N THR A 175 8.57 -26.76 -13.95
CA THR A 175 8.00 -26.21 -15.19
C THR A 175 6.57 -26.70 -15.42
N VAL A 176 6.31 -27.99 -15.22
CA VAL A 176 4.97 -28.57 -15.33
C VAL A 176 4.02 -27.94 -14.31
N TRP A 177 4.40 -27.89 -13.03
CA TRP A 177 3.58 -27.25 -12.01
C TRP A 177 3.26 -25.79 -12.34
N LEU A 178 4.27 -25.00 -12.71
CA LEU A 178 4.11 -23.59 -13.03
C LEU A 178 3.16 -23.39 -14.21
N ARG A 179 3.23 -24.24 -15.24
CA ARG A 179 2.32 -24.20 -16.40
C ARG A 179 0.86 -24.45 -16.02
N HIS A 180 0.60 -25.37 -15.08
CA HIS A 180 -0.76 -25.66 -14.61
C HIS A 180 -1.28 -24.64 -13.59
N ILE A 181 -0.40 -23.97 -12.84
CA ILE A 181 -0.77 -22.93 -11.87
C ILE A 181 -1.01 -21.57 -12.54
N SER A 182 -0.25 -21.23 -13.58
CA SER A 182 -0.25 -19.91 -14.22
C SER A 182 -1.65 -19.39 -14.62
N PRO A 183 -2.52 -20.19 -15.28
CA PRO A 183 -3.84 -19.70 -15.69
C PRO A 183 -4.68 -19.22 -14.51
N THR A 184 -4.81 -20.03 -13.45
CA THR A 184 -5.59 -19.64 -12.26
C THR A 184 -4.91 -18.49 -11.52
N LEU A 185 -3.57 -18.48 -11.45
CA LEU A 185 -2.82 -17.39 -10.82
C LEU A 185 -3.14 -16.03 -11.46
N GLY A 186 -3.22 -15.95 -12.79
CA GLY A 186 -3.58 -14.71 -13.48
C GLY A 186 -4.98 -14.20 -13.12
N HIS A 187 -5.96 -15.09 -13.09
CA HIS A 187 -7.33 -14.75 -12.71
C HIS A 187 -7.43 -14.30 -11.25
N GLU A 188 -6.71 -14.96 -10.35
CA GLU A 188 -6.73 -14.63 -8.93
C GLU A 188 -5.97 -13.33 -8.63
N LEU A 189 -4.86 -13.05 -9.32
CA LEU A 189 -4.17 -11.76 -9.22
C LEU A 189 -5.06 -10.60 -9.73
N ARG A 190 -5.79 -10.81 -10.83
CA ARG A 190 -6.78 -9.85 -11.30
C ARG A 190 -7.85 -9.58 -10.24
N ARG A 191 -8.44 -10.64 -9.65
CA ARG A 191 -9.43 -10.51 -8.57
C ARG A 191 -8.87 -9.74 -7.37
N LEU A 192 -7.63 -10.03 -6.99
CA LEU A 192 -6.94 -9.34 -5.91
C LEU A 192 -6.79 -7.84 -6.22
N TYR A 193 -6.29 -7.47 -7.40
CA TYR A 193 -6.10 -6.06 -7.75
C TYR A 193 -7.44 -5.29 -7.82
N GLN A 194 -8.49 -5.92 -8.37
CA GLN A 194 -9.84 -5.33 -8.38
C GLN A 194 -10.38 -5.13 -6.96
N HIS A 195 -10.18 -6.12 -6.08
CA HIS A 195 -10.57 -6.02 -4.67
C HIS A 195 -9.85 -4.85 -3.96
N LEU A 196 -8.53 -4.77 -4.12
CA LEU A 196 -7.72 -3.69 -3.54
C LEU A 196 -8.13 -2.31 -4.07
N ALA A 197 -8.43 -2.21 -5.37
CA ALA A 197 -8.89 -0.97 -5.99
C ALA A 197 -10.25 -0.52 -5.41
N LEU A 198 -11.18 -1.45 -5.17
CA LEU A 198 -12.47 -1.18 -4.53
C LEU A 198 -12.32 -0.79 -3.06
N MET A 199 -11.42 -1.45 -2.34
CA MET A 199 -11.11 -1.12 -0.94
C MET A 199 -10.59 0.32 -0.83
N LEU A 200 -9.64 0.70 -1.68
CA LEU A 200 -9.14 2.06 -1.77
C LEU A 200 -10.25 3.06 -2.12
N GLN A 201 -11.13 2.73 -3.07
CA GLN A 201 -12.25 3.60 -3.45
C GLN A 201 -13.20 3.91 -2.29
N ARG A 202 -13.51 2.90 -1.46
CA ARG A 202 -14.37 3.10 -0.29
C ARG A 202 -13.67 3.97 0.75
N ALA A 203 -12.40 3.67 1.03
CA ALA A 203 -11.59 4.45 1.98
C ALA A 203 -11.43 5.92 1.54
N THR A 204 -11.33 6.22 0.24
CA THR A 204 -11.27 7.60 -0.25
C THR A 204 -12.61 8.30 -0.19
N GLN A 205 -13.71 7.62 -0.53
CA GLN A 205 -15.05 8.20 -0.47
C GLN A 205 -15.41 8.63 0.95
N ASP A 206 -15.09 7.82 1.96
CA ASP A 206 -15.34 8.16 3.37
C ASP A 206 -14.56 9.41 3.81
N GLN A 207 -13.32 9.56 3.35
CA GLN A 207 -12.51 10.76 3.64
C GLN A 207 -13.07 12.01 2.96
N VAL A 208 -13.56 11.91 1.73
CA VAL A 208 -14.17 13.03 1.00
C VAL A 208 -15.51 13.41 1.63
N SER A 209 -16.37 12.45 1.95
CA SER A 209 -17.65 12.70 2.64
C SER A 209 -17.46 13.37 4.01
N TYR A 210 -16.42 12.97 4.76
CA TYR A 210 -16.08 13.63 6.02
C TYR A 210 -15.62 15.08 5.82
N ARG A 211 -14.78 15.34 4.81
CA ARG A 211 -14.35 16.72 4.48
C ARG A 211 -15.52 17.61 4.06
N VAL A 212 -16.45 17.10 3.25
CA VAL A 212 -17.63 17.88 2.81
C VAL A 212 -18.54 18.21 4.01
N ARG A 213 -18.80 17.25 4.91
CA ARG A 213 -19.59 17.52 6.13
C ARG A 213 -18.95 18.52 7.08
N LEU A 214 -17.61 18.55 7.16
CA LEU A 214 -16.91 19.51 8.02
C LEU A 214 -16.96 20.94 7.46
N VAL A 215 -17.08 21.08 6.14
CA VAL A 215 -17.26 22.37 5.45
C VAL A 215 -18.72 22.84 5.48
N GLU A 216 -19.68 21.92 5.45
CA GLU A 216 -21.12 22.21 5.57
C GLU A 216 -21.57 22.55 6.99
N ALA A 217 -20.73 22.35 8.02
CA ALA A 217 -21.03 22.84 9.36
C ALA A 217 -21.19 24.38 9.29
N PRO A 218 -22.39 24.93 9.56
CA PRO A 218 -22.61 26.37 9.49
C PRO A 218 -21.70 27.04 10.51
N GLN A 219 -20.73 27.84 10.06
CA GLN A 219 -20.08 28.79 10.94
C GLN A 219 -21.18 29.68 11.55
N PRO A 220 -21.32 29.73 12.89
CA PRO A 220 -22.27 30.65 13.49
C PRO A 220 -21.88 32.07 13.07
N ALA A 221 -22.82 32.74 12.39
CA ALA A 221 -22.64 34.09 11.91
C ALA A 221 -22.21 35.00 13.09
N PRO A 222 -21.21 35.87 12.91
CA PRO A 222 -20.84 36.83 13.95
C PRO A 222 -22.06 37.72 14.25
N PRO A 223 -22.34 38.03 15.53
CA PRO A 223 -23.50 38.83 15.90
C PRO A 223 -23.40 40.23 15.28
N PRO A 224 -24.54 40.83 14.86
CA PRO A 224 -24.54 42.16 14.29
C PRO A 224 -24.03 43.17 15.32
N ARG A 225 -23.01 43.94 14.92
CA ARG A 225 -22.56 45.11 15.68
C ARG A 225 -23.74 46.08 15.76
N ARG A 226 -24.19 46.36 16.98
CA ARG A 226 -25.07 47.50 17.25
C ARG A 226 -24.28 48.77 16.95
N ASP A 227 -24.60 49.40 15.83
CA ASP A 227 -24.25 50.78 15.57
C ASP A 227 -25.00 51.67 16.57
N LEU A 228 -24.26 52.18 17.56
CA LEU A 228 -24.75 53.27 18.41
C LEU A 228 -24.65 54.56 17.61
N LEU A 229 -25.75 54.90 16.95
CA LEU A 229 -26.04 56.27 16.53
C LEU A 229 -26.32 57.09 17.80
N GLY A 230 -25.51 58.11 18.03
CA GLY A 230 -25.65 59.10 19.09
C GLY A 230 -24.89 60.35 18.67
N ASP A 231 -25.47 61.07 17.71
CA ASP A 231 -25.27 62.50 17.50
C ASP A 231 -25.63 63.21 18.82
N GLU A 232 -24.78 64.11 19.34
CA GLU A 232 -25.15 65.40 19.95
C GLU A 232 -23.93 66.34 19.97
N SER A 233 -24.23 67.59 19.66
CA SER A 233 -23.32 68.70 19.39
C SER A 233 -23.15 69.61 20.61
N GLY A 234 -21.93 70.15 20.77
CA GLY A 234 -21.64 71.47 21.35
C GLY A 234 -21.70 71.65 22.88
N LEU A 235 -20.55 71.96 23.51
CA LEU A 235 -20.19 73.29 24.04
C LEU A 235 -18.99 73.25 25.00
N GLU A 236 -18.32 74.39 25.05
CA GLU A 236 -16.99 74.70 25.59
C GLU A 236 -16.84 74.60 27.12
N GLY A 237 -15.59 74.41 27.60
CA GLY A 237 -15.28 74.46 29.04
C GLY A 237 -13.83 74.22 29.44
N ARG A 238 -12.94 75.14 29.07
CA ARG A 238 -11.65 75.57 29.70
C ARG A 238 -11.17 74.87 30.99
N GLY A 239 -9.94 74.36 30.99
CA GLY A 239 -9.14 74.11 32.22
C GLY A 239 -7.98 73.13 32.00
N GLY A 240 -6.74 73.62 32.02
CA GLY A 240 -5.55 72.84 31.67
C GLY A 240 -4.91 72.04 32.80
N ALA A 241 -4.09 71.06 32.45
CA ALA A 241 -2.75 70.81 33.01
C ALA A 241 -2.11 69.57 32.32
N PHE A 242 -0.79 69.65 32.17
CA PHE A 242 0.13 68.69 31.58
C PHE A 242 -0.01 67.24 32.08
N SER A 243 0.08 66.26 31.17
CA SER A 243 0.98 65.11 31.36
C SER A 243 1.24 64.34 30.06
N ILE A 244 2.42 63.74 30.02
CA ILE A 244 3.15 63.23 28.86
C ILE A 244 2.54 61.93 28.33
N ALA A 245 2.62 61.78 27.02
CA ALA A 245 2.11 60.68 26.23
C ALA A 245 2.69 59.30 26.63
N ALA A 246 1.79 58.34 26.88
CA ALA A 246 1.96 56.94 26.51
C ALA A 246 0.55 56.35 26.31
N LYS A 247 0.09 56.33 25.05
CA LYS A 247 -1.14 55.61 24.64
C LYS A 247 -1.01 54.15 25.06
N PRO A 248 -1.99 53.54 25.77
CA PRO A 248 -1.96 52.10 25.94
C PRO A 248 -2.11 51.49 24.54
N ALA A 249 -1.11 50.70 24.14
CA ALA A 249 -1.17 49.92 22.91
C ALA A 249 -2.44 49.06 22.97
N ARG A 250 -3.47 49.44 22.22
CA ARG A 250 -4.60 48.56 21.95
C ARG A 250 -4.01 47.29 21.36
N LEU A 251 -4.12 46.18 22.08
CA LEU A 251 -3.86 44.84 21.57
C LEU A 251 -4.85 44.62 20.40
N VAL A 252 -4.42 44.98 19.21
CA VAL A 252 -5.12 44.63 17.97
C VAL A 252 -4.81 43.16 17.75
N LEU A 253 -5.72 42.30 18.23
CA LEU A 253 -5.68 40.89 17.92
C LEU A 253 -5.74 40.75 16.39
N PRO A 254 -4.78 40.06 15.76
CA PRO A 254 -4.79 39.84 14.31
C PRO A 254 -6.08 39.11 13.92
N THR A 255 -6.63 39.50 12.77
CA THR A 255 -7.80 38.81 12.20
C THR A 255 -7.42 37.37 11.84
N MET A 256 -8.36 36.42 11.96
CA MET A 256 -8.14 34.99 11.68
C MET A 256 -7.35 34.67 10.39
N PRO A 257 -7.55 35.34 9.23
CA PRO A 257 -6.73 35.08 8.05
C PRO A 257 -5.27 35.56 8.16
N ALA A 258 -4.98 36.53 9.04
CA ALA A 258 -3.61 36.96 9.32
C ALA A 258 -2.84 35.96 10.21
N LEU A 259 -3.55 35.26 11.12
CA LEU A 259 -2.98 34.16 11.91
C LEU A 259 -2.60 32.96 11.04
N ALA A 260 -3.39 32.65 10.00
CA ALA A 260 -3.10 31.56 9.07
C ALA A 260 -1.80 31.77 8.26
N ARG A 261 -1.35 33.02 8.12
CA ARG A 261 -0.10 33.39 7.45
C ARG A 261 1.05 33.67 8.42
N ALA A 262 0.76 33.73 9.72
CA ALA A 262 1.79 33.91 10.74
C ALA A 262 2.61 32.61 10.84
N LYS A 263 3.94 32.74 10.68
CA LYS A 263 4.85 31.62 10.95
C LYS A 263 4.81 31.35 12.45
N SER A 264 4.28 30.21 12.88
CA SER A 264 4.34 29.84 14.29
C SER A 264 5.80 29.62 14.67
N GLU A 265 6.26 30.27 15.74
CA GLU A 265 7.57 29.98 16.33
C GLU A 265 7.62 28.57 16.96
N VAL A 266 6.45 27.97 17.15
CA VAL A 266 6.30 26.59 17.62
C VAL A 266 6.60 25.63 16.47
N SER A 267 7.64 24.82 16.63
CA SER A 267 7.99 23.76 15.68
C SER A 267 6.82 22.79 15.49
N GLN A 268 6.50 22.47 14.24
CA GLN A 268 5.44 21.54 13.86
C GLN A 268 5.61 20.16 14.50
N ALA A 269 6.84 19.76 14.79
CA ALA A 269 7.15 18.52 15.50
C ALA A 269 6.63 18.53 16.95
N ILE A 270 6.72 19.68 17.64
CA ILE A 270 6.24 19.84 19.02
C ILE A 270 4.72 19.83 19.05
N LEU A 271 4.09 20.48 18.07
CA LEU A 271 2.63 20.49 17.93
C LEU A 271 2.07 19.08 17.73
N LEU A 272 2.70 18.29 16.84
CA LEU A 272 2.27 16.92 16.57
C LEU A 272 2.53 15.98 17.76
N ALA A 273 3.65 16.17 18.48
CA ALA A 273 3.92 15.42 19.71
C ALA A 273 2.85 15.70 20.78
N PHE A 274 2.43 16.95 20.94
CA PHE A 274 1.37 17.33 21.87
C PHE A 274 0.01 16.71 21.49
N LEU A 275 -0.35 16.75 20.21
CA LEU A 275 -1.62 16.19 19.73
C LEU A 275 -1.67 14.66 19.85
N HIS A 276 -0.55 13.96 19.61
CA HIS A 276 -0.51 12.50 19.68
C HIS A 276 -0.40 11.95 21.10
N HIS A 277 0.28 12.66 22.00
CA HIS A 277 0.57 12.14 23.34
C HIS A 277 -0.27 12.79 24.44
N GLY A 278 -0.98 13.88 24.14
CA GLY A 278 -1.68 14.68 25.14
C GLY A 278 -0.68 15.38 26.06
N GLY A 279 -0.77 16.70 26.21
CA GLY A 279 0.03 17.39 27.22
C GLY A 279 -0.21 16.82 28.61
N VAL A 280 0.86 16.60 29.38
CA VAL A 280 0.74 16.40 30.83
C VAL A 280 -0.03 17.58 31.43
N PRO A 281 -1.02 17.34 32.31
CA PRO A 281 -1.80 18.42 32.90
C PRO A 281 -0.88 19.30 33.76
N PHE A 282 -0.58 20.50 33.28
CA PHE A 282 -0.04 21.57 34.12
C PHE A 282 -1.18 22.11 35.00
N ALA A 283 -1.60 21.32 35.98
CA ALA A 283 -2.38 21.81 37.11
C ALA A 283 -1.39 22.43 38.12
N ARG A 284 -0.90 23.63 37.82
CA ARG A 284 -0.28 24.47 38.86
C ARG A 284 -1.36 25.43 39.33
N ALA A 285 -1.89 25.18 40.52
CA ALA A 285 -2.80 26.12 41.17
C ALA A 285 -2.12 27.49 41.26
N LEU A 286 -2.81 28.52 40.79
CA LEU A 286 -2.51 29.90 41.14
C LEU A 286 -2.81 30.02 42.63
N THR A 287 -1.78 29.85 43.47
CA THR A 287 -1.82 30.28 44.85
C THR A 287 -1.75 31.80 44.88
N ASP A 288 -2.78 32.41 45.44
CA ASP A 288 -2.78 33.79 45.92
C ASP A 288 -1.66 33.96 46.96
N ASP A 289 -0.83 34.98 46.75
CA ASP A 289 -0.16 35.79 47.79
C ASP A 289 -0.01 37.23 47.25
#